data_AF-A0A9Q1B7A3-F1
#
_entry.id   AF-A0A9Q1B7A3-F1
#
_cell.length_a   1.000
_cell.length_b   1.000
_cell.length_c   1.000
_cell.angle_alpha   90.00
_cell.angle_beta   90.00
_cell.angle_gamma   90.00
#
_symmetry.space_group_name_H-M   'P 1'
#
loop_
_entity.id
_entity.type
_entity.pdbx_description
1 polymer ?
#
loop_
_entity_poly.entity_id
_entity_poly.type
_entity_poly.pdbx_seq_one_letter_code
_entity_poly.pdbx_strand_id
1 'polypeptide(L)'
;MLPSPFLRALKTKEFKDRVLCPLLEQPNIVRDLPAAVLSYCQVWQIPAVLYQCYTDILKLDLETIEAFKPLLSSSTLQSLVKDVSKSTELLTKLATANEIHNIYT
;
A
#
# COMPACT_ATOMS: atom_id res chain seq x y z
N MET A 1 -21.96 4.99 0.01
CA MET A 1 -20.60 5.55 0.05
C MET A 1 -19.63 4.39 0.11
N LEU A 2 -18.46 4.48 -0.53
CA LEU A 2 -17.44 3.43 -0.41
C LEU A 2 -16.89 3.44 1.02
N PRO A 3 -16.68 2.27 1.65
CA PRO A 3 -16.02 2.22 2.95
C PRO A 3 -14.57 2.68 2.81
N SER A 4 -14.19 3.71 3.57
CA SER A 4 -12.82 4.19 3.74
C SER A 4 -12.09 3.31 4.77
N PRO A 5 -10.79 3.01 4.59
CA PRO A 5 -9.92 3.39 3.48
C PRO A 5 -10.05 2.46 2.27
N PHE A 6 -9.90 2.99 1.05
CA PHE A 6 -9.94 2.18 -0.17
C PHE A 6 -8.92 2.62 -1.24
N LEU A 7 -8.44 1.64 -2.00
CA LEU A 7 -7.53 1.88 -3.12
C LEU A 7 -8.27 2.10 -4.44
N ARG A 8 -7.72 3.00 -5.23
CA ARG A 8 -7.96 3.16 -6.67
C ARG A 8 -6.64 3.20 -7.40
N ALA A 9 -6.68 2.85 -8.68
CA ALA A 9 -5.50 2.87 -9.51
C ALA A 9 -5.68 3.67 -10.79
N LEU A 10 -4.61 4.28 -11.24
CA LEU A 10 -4.50 4.87 -12.56
C LEU A 10 -3.27 4.29 -13.25
N LYS A 11 -3.40 3.88 -14.51
CA LYS A 11 -2.34 3.16 -15.21
C LYS A 11 -2.08 3.77 -16.57
N THR A 12 -0.85 3.61 -17.04
CA THR A 12 -0.52 3.98 -18.41
C THR A 12 -1.15 2.99 -19.39
N LYS A 13 -1.32 3.41 -20.65
CA LYS A 13 -1.80 2.55 -21.74
C LYS A 13 -0.88 1.32 -21.91
N GLU A 14 0.40 1.49 -21.65
CA GLU A 14 1.46 0.51 -21.84
C GLU A 14 1.46 -0.56 -20.74
N PHE A 15 0.87 -0.28 -19.57
CA PHE A 15 0.67 -1.28 -18.53
C PHE A 15 -0.45 -2.25 -18.90
N LYS A 16 -0.11 -3.51 -19.20
CA LYS A 16 -1.05 -4.54 -19.66
C LYS A 16 -1.49 -5.54 -18.60
N ASP A 17 -0.76 -5.62 -17.49
CA ASP A 17 -1.08 -6.56 -16.42
C ASP A 17 -2.35 -6.17 -15.66
N ARG A 18 -2.87 -7.14 -14.90
CA ARG A 18 -4.02 -6.93 -14.04
C ARG A 18 -3.66 -6.01 -12.88
N VAL A 19 -4.51 -5.02 -12.65
CA VAL A 19 -4.41 -4.14 -11.49
C VAL A 19 -5.17 -4.76 -10.31
N LEU A 20 -4.64 -4.59 -9.09
CA LEU A 20 -5.13 -5.26 -7.88
C LEU A 20 -6.27 -4.54 -7.16
N CYS A 21 -6.66 -3.37 -7.67
CA CYS A 21 -7.80 -2.61 -7.19
C CYS A 21 -8.55 -1.98 -8.38
N PRO A 22 -9.79 -1.49 -8.17
CA PRO A 22 -10.54 -0.83 -9.22
C PRO A 22 -9.81 0.40 -9.77
N LEU A 23 -9.99 0.67 -11.07
CA LEU A 23 -9.46 1.87 -11.70
C LEU A 23 -10.18 3.12 -11.19
N LEU A 24 -9.50 4.25 -11.25
CA LEU A 24 -10.08 5.55 -10.95
C LEU A 24 -11.13 5.90 -12.01
N GLU A 25 -12.34 6.25 -11.55
CA GLU A 25 -13.45 6.64 -12.41
C GLU A 25 -13.20 7.99 -13.09
N GLN A 26 -13.93 8.29 -14.17
CA GLN A 26 -13.81 9.59 -14.84
C GLN A 26 -14.54 10.69 -14.05
N PRO A 27 -13.95 11.89 -13.90
CA PRO A 27 -12.63 12.29 -14.39
C PRO A 27 -11.52 11.74 -13.49
N ASN A 28 -10.57 11.02 -14.08
CA ASN A 28 -9.50 10.29 -13.39
C ASN A 28 -8.33 11.22 -13.01
N ILE A 29 -8.62 12.23 -12.20
CA ILE A 29 -7.68 13.29 -11.83
C ILE A 29 -6.85 12.86 -10.63
N VAL A 30 -5.54 12.84 -10.82
CA VAL A 30 -4.51 12.72 -9.79
C VAL A 30 -3.64 13.97 -9.81
N ARG A 31 -3.00 14.31 -8.68
CA ARG A 31 -2.22 15.55 -8.55
C ARG A 31 -0.80 15.31 -8.05
N ASP A 32 -0.02 16.39 -8.05
CA ASP A 32 1.32 16.48 -7.49
C ASP A 32 2.33 15.51 -8.13
N LEU A 33 3.36 15.14 -7.38
CA LEU A 33 4.46 14.33 -7.85
C LEU A 33 4.02 12.98 -8.46
N PRO A 34 3.11 12.19 -7.84
CA PRO A 34 2.68 10.92 -8.43
C PRO A 34 2.05 11.10 -9.81
N ALA A 35 1.24 12.15 -9.99
CA ALA A 35 0.63 12.48 -11.28
C ALA A 35 1.67 12.88 -12.33
N ALA A 36 2.68 13.66 -11.94
CA ALA A 36 3.76 14.07 -12.83
C ALA A 36 4.60 12.86 -13.30
N VAL A 37 4.92 11.94 -12.38
CA VAL A 37 5.64 10.70 -12.71
C VAL A 37 4.82 9.82 -13.65
N LEU A 38 3.53 9.61 -13.36
CA LEU A 38 2.67 8.80 -14.23
C LEU A 38 2.50 9.43 -15.61
N SER A 39 2.39 10.75 -15.68
CA SER A 39 2.29 11.49 -16.95
C SER A 39 3.58 11.35 -17.77
N TYR A 40 4.74 11.45 -17.12
CA TYR A 40 6.03 11.17 -17.76
C TYR A 40 6.05 9.76 -18.32
N CYS A 41 5.69 8.75 -17.51
CA CYS A 41 5.63 7.37 -17.98
C CYS A 41 4.67 7.20 -19.17
N GLN A 42 3.52 7.86 -19.16
CA GLN A 42 2.55 7.81 -20.26
C GLN A 42 3.12 8.41 -21.56
N VAL A 43 3.81 9.55 -21.48
CA VAL A 43 4.41 10.21 -22.65
C VAL A 43 5.54 9.36 -23.25
N TRP A 44 6.36 8.77 -22.38
CA TRP A 44 7.51 7.97 -22.78
C TRP A 44 7.21 6.48 -22.95
N GLN A 45 5.93 6.10 -22.97
CA GLN A 45 5.48 4.72 -23.18
C GLN A 45 6.08 3.71 -22.18
N ILE A 46 6.26 4.15 -20.93
CA ILE A 46 6.74 3.31 -19.84
C ILE A 46 5.52 2.68 -19.15
N PRO A 47 5.46 1.34 -19.04
CA PRO A 47 4.42 0.66 -18.26
C PRO A 47 4.46 1.11 -16.80
N ALA A 48 3.39 1.73 -16.30
CA ALA A 48 3.31 2.19 -14.92
C ALA A 48 1.88 2.17 -14.38
N VAL A 49 1.75 1.98 -13.07
CA VAL A 49 0.51 2.11 -12.29
C VAL A 49 0.78 2.99 -11.09
N LEU A 50 -0.11 3.95 -10.87
CA LEU A 50 -0.24 4.74 -9.66
C LEU A 50 -1.37 4.15 -8.81
N TYR A 51 -1.10 3.85 -7.55
CA TYR A 51 -2.10 3.44 -6.56
C TYR A 51 -2.36 4.59 -5.59
N GLN A 52 -3.61 4.98 -5.44
CA GLN A 52 -4.05 6.04 -4.52
C GLN A 52 -5.01 5.45 -3.49
N CYS A 53 -4.72 5.70 -2.21
CA CYS A 53 -5.63 5.41 -1.11
C CYS A 53 -6.45 6.66 -0.79
N TYR A 54 -7.77 6.48 -0.73
CA TYR A 54 -8.69 7.47 -0.21
C TYR A 54 -9.04 7.09 1.22
N THR A 55 -8.87 8.04 2.13
CA THR A 55 -9.13 7.88 3.56
C THR A 55 -9.78 9.14 4.13
N ASP A 56 -10.66 8.96 5.12
CA ASP A 56 -11.28 10.06 5.87
C ASP A 56 -10.37 10.60 7.00
N ILE A 57 -9.19 10.01 7.18
CA ILE A 57 -8.24 10.34 8.24
C ILE A 57 -7.15 11.27 7.69
N LEU A 58 -6.98 12.45 8.29
CA LEU A 58 -5.98 13.44 7.89
C LEU A 58 -4.53 13.04 8.22
N LYS A 59 -4.36 12.21 9.26
CA LYS A 59 -3.05 11.72 9.71
C LYS A 59 -2.87 10.28 9.26
N LEU A 60 -1.64 9.91 8.94
CA LEU A 60 -1.30 8.52 8.67
C LEU A 60 -1.63 7.65 9.88
N ASP A 61 -2.42 6.61 9.65
CA ASP A 61 -2.84 5.65 10.65
C ASP A 61 -2.67 4.21 10.12
N LEU A 62 -2.83 3.24 11.02
CA LEU A 62 -2.63 1.84 10.69
C LEU A 62 -3.66 1.35 9.67
N GLU A 63 -4.93 1.76 9.78
CA GLU A 63 -6.01 1.29 8.91
C GLU A 63 -5.77 1.70 7.45
N THR A 64 -5.34 2.94 7.22
CA THR A 64 -4.97 3.42 5.88
C THR A 64 -3.79 2.63 5.29
N ILE A 65 -2.81 2.25 6.11
CA ILE A 65 -1.67 1.42 5.67
C ILE A 65 -2.14 0.00 5.36
N GLU A 66 -3.06 -0.56 6.14
CA GLU A 66 -3.58 -1.91 5.93
C GLU A 66 -4.26 -2.07 4.57
N ALA A 67 -4.88 -1.01 4.04
CA ALA A 67 -5.47 -1.00 2.70
C ALA A 67 -4.46 -1.36 1.59
N PHE A 68 -3.16 -1.14 1.82
CA PHE A 68 -2.08 -1.50 0.90
C PHE A 68 -1.60 -2.96 1.03
N LYS A 69 -2.02 -3.72 2.03
CA LYS A 69 -1.57 -5.11 2.23
C LYS A 69 -1.72 -5.99 0.98
N PRO A 70 -2.87 -6.04 0.29
CA PRO A 70 -3.02 -6.89 -0.90
C PRO A 70 -2.05 -6.52 -2.02
N LEU A 71 -1.73 -5.23 -2.13
CA LEU A 71 -0.79 -4.70 -3.11
C LEU A 71 0.66 -5.07 -2.75
N LEU A 72 1.04 -4.96 -1.47
CA LEU A 72 2.37 -5.35 -0.99
C LEU A 72 2.61 -6.86 -1.04
N SER A 73 1.56 -7.66 -0.93
CA SER A 73 1.62 -9.12 -1.09
C SER A 73 1.64 -9.57 -2.57
N SER A 74 1.58 -8.65 -3.52
CA SER A 74 1.60 -8.97 -4.95
C SER A 74 2.99 -9.35 -5.44
N SER A 75 3.07 -10.17 -6.47
CA SER A 75 4.36 -10.58 -7.08
C SER A 75 5.22 -9.39 -7.53
N THR A 76 4.59 -8.29 -7.96
CA THR A 76 5.30 -7.08 -8.43
C THR A 76 6.00 -6.33 -7.30
N LEU A 77 5.41 -6.28 -6.10
CA LEU A 77 5.89 -5.46 -4.99
C LEU A 77 6.39 -6.26 -3.79
N GLN A 78 6.22 -7.58 -3.79
CA GLN A 78 6.72 -8.46 -2.73
C GLN A 78 8.22 -8.27 -2.49
N SER A 79 8.99 -8.00 -3.56
CA SER A 79 10.44 -7.75 -3.45
C SER A 79 10.80 -6.50 -2.64
N LEU A 80 9.87 -5.54 -2.49
CA LEU A 80 10.06 -4.34 -1.68
C LEU A 80 9.75 -4.58 -0.20
N VAL A 81 9.04 -5.67 0.12
CA VAL A 81 8.69 -6.02 1.49
C VAL A 81 9.94 -6.54 2.18
N LYS A 82 10.41 -5.81 3.19
CA LYS A 82 11.50 -6.28 4.05
C LYS A 82 11.05 -7.51 4.81
N ASP A 83 11.90 -8.53 4.86
CA ASP A 83 11.70 -9.65 5.76
C ASP A 83 11.81 -9.17 7.21
N VAL A 84 10.67 -9.16 7.90
CA VAL A 84 10.55 -8.78 9.31
C VAL A 84 10.45 -9.99 10.24
N SER A 85 10.56 -11.23 9.73
CA SER A 85 10.43 -12.47 10.51
C SER A 85 11.29 -12.46 11.77
N LYS A 86 12.59 -12.16 11.63
CA LYS A 86 13.52 -12.05 12.76
C LYS A 86 13.10 -10.98 13.77
N SER A 87 12.66 -9.81 13.30
CA SER A 87 12.19 -8.74 14.19
C SER A 87 10.92 -9.14 14.93
N THR A 88 9.97 -9.80 14.23
CA THR A 88 8.74 -10.30 14.86
C THR A 88 9.05 -11.40 15.88
N GLU A 89 9.96 -12.33 15.60
CA GLU A 89 10.38 -13.34 16.56
C GLU A 89 10.98 -12.72 17.83
N LEU A 90 11.84 -11.70 17.67
CA LEU A 90 12.43 -10.98 18.81
C LEU A 90 11.36 -10.25 19.63
N LEU A 91 10.43 -9.55 18.98
CA LEU A 91 9.33 -8.85 19.66
C LEU A 91 8.41 -9.83 20.40
N THR A 92 8.06 -10.97 19.80
CA THR A 92 7.24 -12.00 20.44
C THR A 92 7.93 -12.60 21.66
N LYS A 93 9.25 -12.82 21.59
CA LYS A 93 10.05 -13.27 22.76
C LYS A 93 10.05 -12.24 23.88
N LEU A 94 10.15 -10.94 23.56
CA LEU A 94 10.11 -9.87 24.55
C LEU A 94 8.71 -9.72 25.18
N ALA A 95 7.65 -9.81 24.38
CA ALA A 95 6.28 -9.74 24.86
C ALA A 95 5.97 -10.88 25.84
N THR A 96 6.33 -12.11 25.47
CA THR A 96 6.14 -13.29 26.33
C THR A 96 7.01 -13.26 27.59
N ALA A 97 8.24 -12.73 27.52
CA ALA A 97 9.08 -12.53 28.71
C ALA A 97 8.46 -11.52 29.71
N ASN A 98 7.82 -10.45 29.20
CA ASN A 98 7.11 -9.48 30.04
C ASN A 98 5.83 -10.06 30.67
N GLU A 99 5.09 -10.89 29.93
CA GLU A 99 3.92 -11.60 30.48
C GLU A 99 4.32 -12.52 31.64
N ILE A 100 5.43 -13.27 31.51
CA ILE A 100 5.96 -14.13 32.58
C ILE A 100 6.38 -13.31 33.80
N HIS A 101 6.91 -12.10 33.64
CA HIS A 101 7.30 -11.26 34.77
C HIS A 101 6.08 -10.71 35.55
N ASN A 102 4.95 -10.49 34.87
CA ASN A 102 3.74 -9.90 35.45
C ASN A 102 2.88 -10.90 36.25
N ILE A 103 3.24 -12.19 36.25
CA ILE A 103 2.54 -13.27 37.01
C ILE A 103 3.23 -13.58 38.36
N TYR A 104 4.39 -12.97 38.63
CA TYR A 104 5.15 -13.17 39.87
C TYR A 104 5.18 -11.92 40.78
N THR A 105 4.24 -10.99 40.61
CA THR A 105 3.95 -9.88 41.53
C THR A 105 2.46 -9.88 41.86
#